data_AF-A0A7W0U7L7-F1
#
_entry.id   AF-A0A7W0U7L7-F1
#
_cell.length_a   1.000
_cell.length_b   1.000
_cell.length_c   1.000
_cell.angle_alpha   90.00
_cell.angle_beta   90.00
_cell.angle_gamma   90.00
#
_symmetry.space_group_name_H-M   'P 1'
#
loop_
_entity.id
_entity.type
_entity.pdbx_description
1 polymer ?
#
loop_
_entity_poly.entity_id
_entity_poly.type
_entity_poly.pdbx_seq_one_letter_code
_entity_poly.pdbx_strand_id
1 'polypeptide(L)'
;MKIAVAGKGGAGKTTVSGTLARSLARAGHDVLALDADANPMLGVSLGVGPEETDRLAAVRQAIDEGEMEHQRSVDELIEGCGTNAPDGVRLVVVSRIDRADPPCP
;
A
#
# COMPACT_ATOMS: atom_id res chain seq x y z
N MET A 1 11.16 8.85 -6.60
CA MET A 1 10.07 9.87 -6.58
C MET A 1 9.06 9.47 -5.51
N LYS A 2 8.37 10.42 -4.87
CA LYS A 2 7.29 10.13 -3.89
C LYS A 2 6.03 10.89 -4.30
N ILE A 3 4.89 10.20 -4.35
CA ILE A 3 3.60 10.78 -4.76
C ILE A 3 2.55 10.42 -3.70
N ALA A 4 1.82 11.41 -3.22
CA ALA A 4 0.69 11.22 -2.32
C ALA A 4 -0.60 11.65 -3.02
N VAL A 5 -1.63 10.80 -2.98
CA VAL A 5 -2.94 11.07 -3.56
C VAL A 5 -3.95 11.22 -2.42
N ALA A 6 -4.48 12.42 -2.24
CA ALA A 6 -5.42 12.76 -1.17
C ALA A 6 -6.69 13.42 -1.71
N GLY A 7 -7.77 13.42 -0.92
CA GLY A 7 -9.09 13.88 -1.35
C GLY A 7 -10.23 13.25 -0.55
N LYS A 8 -11.44 13.81 -0.70
CA LYS A 8 -12.65 13.36 0.01
C LYS A 8 -13.04 11.90 -0.31
N GLY A 9 -13.93 11.33 0.50
CA GLY A 9 -14.58 10.05 0.20
C GLY A 9 -15.28 10.10 -1.17
N GLY A 10 -15.10 9.06 -1.98
CA GLY A 10 -15.68 8.99 -3.33
C GLY A 10 -15.03 9.86 -4.40
N ALA A 11 -13.93 10.57 -4.12
CA ALA A 11 -13.23 11.41 -5.12
C ALA A 11 -12.46 10.63 -6.21
N GLY A 12 -12.47 9.29 -6.17
CA GLY A 12 -11.74 8.45 -7.13
C GLY A 12 -10.24 8.27 -6.84
N LYS A 13 -9.78 8.56 -5.62
CA LYS A 13 -8.36 8.44 -5.22
C LYS A 13 -7.76 7.08 -5.58
N THR A 14 -8.40 5.99 -5.16
CA THR A 14 -7.91 4.63 -5.38
C THR A 14 -7.78 4.32 -6.87
N THR A 15 -8.75 4.76 -7.68
CA THR A 15 -8.72 4.62 -9.14
C THR A 15 -7.55 5.38 -9.76
N VAL A 16 -7.33 6.63 -9.34
CA VAL A 16 -6.22 7.47 -9.82
C VAL A 16 -4.89 6.86 -9.39
N SER A 17 -4.76 6.45 -8.12
CA SER A 17 -3.56 5.81 -7.58
C SER A 17 -3.20 4.53 -8.32
N GLY A 18 -4.17 3.64 -8.56
CA GLY A 18 -3.95 2.39 -9.29
C GLY A 18 -3.56 2.63 -10.74
N THR A 19 -4.23 3.57 -11.41
CA THR A 19 -3.90 3.94 -12.80
C THR A 19 -2.50 4.54 -12.92
N LEU A 20 -2.15 5.45 -12.00
CA LEU A 20 -0.84 6.09 -11.96
C LEU A 20 0.26 5.07 -11.68
N ALA A 21 0.09 4.21 -10.67
CA ALA A 21 1.07 3.18 -10.31
C ALA A 21 1.36 2.24 -11.50
N ARG A 22 0.32 1.70 -12.13
CA ARG A 22 0.48 0.82 -13.30
C ARG A 22 1.10 1.56 -14.49
N SER A 23 0.75 2.82 -14.70
CA SER A 23 1.30 3.60 -15.82
C SER A 23 2.79 3.90 -15.64
N LEU A 24 3.21 4.23 -14.41
CA LEU A 24 4.62 4.42 -14.07
C LEU A 24 5.41 3.11 -14.19
N ALA A 25 4.86 2.00 -13.70
CA ALA A 25 5.52 0.70 -13.78
C ALA A 25 5.71 0.24 -15.24
N ARG A 26 4.68 0.39 -16.09
CA ARG A 26 4.79 0.12 -17.54
C ARG A 26 5.77 1.06 -18.26
N ALA A 27 6.03 2.25 -17.73
CA ALA A 27 7.04 3.15 -18.25
C ALA A 27 8.48 2.78 -17.81
N GLY A 28 8.65 1.67 -17.08
CA GLY A 28 9.95 1.15 -16.64
C GLY A 28 10.41 1.68 -15.29
N HIS A 29 9.54 2.32 -14.52
CA HIS A 29 9.86 2.74 -13.15
C HIS A 29 9.63 1.59 -12.16
N ASP A 30 10.49 1.47 -11.15
CA ASP A 30 10.21 0.65 -9.98
C ASP A 30 9.16 1.34 -9.12
N VAL A 31 8.02 0.67 -8.91
CA VAL A 31 6.85 1.25 -8.24
C VAL A 31 6.47 0.41 -7.03
N LEU A 32 6.56 1.04 -5.86
CA LEU A 32 5.96 0.59 -4.62
C LEU A 32 4.69 1.42 -4.34
N ALA A 33 3.54 0.77 -4.40
CA ALA A 33 2.26 1.32 -4.02
C ALA A 33 1.98 1.05 -2.54
N LEU A 34 1.67 2.09 -1.77
CA LEU A 34 1.30 2.01 -0.36
C LEU A 34 -0.20 2.34 -0.23
N ASP A 35 -0.98 1.41 0.30
CA ASP A 35 -2.40 1.64 0.62
C ASP A 35 -2.55 1.94 2.12
N ALA A 36 -2.90 3.18 2.42
CA ALA A 36 -3.13 3.68 3.78
C ALA A 36 -4.60 4.02 4.04
N ASP A 37 -5.51 3.69 3.11
CA ASP A 37 -6.94 3.91 3.31
C ASP A 37 -7.49 2.94 4.39
N ALA A 38 -8.49 3.40 5.16
CA ALA A 38 -9.12 2.58 6.21
C ALA A 38 -9.85 1.34 5.67
N ASN A 39 -10.20 1.36 4.38
CA ASN A 39 -10.70 0.21 3.65
C ASN A 39 -9.82 0.06 2.40
N PRO A 40 -8.76 -0.76 2.46
CA PRO A 40 -7.75 -0.84 1.40
C PRO A 40 -8.34 -1.53 0.17
N MET A 41 -8.56 -0.74 -0.89
CA MET A 41 -9.14 -1.21 -2.17
C MET A 41 -8.17 -1.06 -3.34
N LEU A 42 -6.92 -0.66 -3.08
CA LEU A 42 -5.93 -0.48 -4.12
C LEU A 42 -5.54 -1.80 -4.78
N GLY A 43 -5.49 -2.91 -4.03
CA GLY A 43 -5.20 -4.24 -4.58
C GLY A 43 -6.18 -4.67 -5.68
N VAL A 44 -7.47 -4.47 -5.47
CA VAL A 44 -8.51 -4.68 -6.48
C VAL A 44 -8.28 -3.77 -7.69
N SER A 45 -7.98 -2.49 -7.47
CA SER A 45 -7.74 -1.52 -8.56
C SER A 45 -6.50 -1.84 -9.38
N LEU A 46 -5.48 -2.45 -8.76
CA LEU A 46 -4.25 -2.90 -9.42
C LEU A 46 -4.43 -4.22 -10.18
N GLY A 47 -5.46 -5.01 -9.83
CA GLY A 47 -5.77 -6.29 -10.45
C GLY A 47 -5.20 -7.51 -9.71
N VAL A 48 -4.88 -7.36 -8.42
CA VAL A 48 -4.44 -8.47 -7.55
C VAL A 48 -5.61 -9.43 -7.25
N GLY A 49 -6.83 -8.89 -7.21
CA GLY A 49 -8.05 -9.64 -6.90
C GLY A 49 -8.54 -9.42 -5.46
N PRO A 50 -9.83 -9.70 -5.19
CA PRO A 50 -10.44 -9.42 -3.90
C PRO A 50 -9.87 -10.28 -2.77
N GLU A 51 -9.68 -11.59 -3.00
CA GLU A 51 -9.21 -12.52 -1.96
C GLU A 51 -7.84 -12.14 -1.39
N GLU A 52 -6.87 -11.82 -2.25
CA GLU A 52 -5.55 -11.39 -1.81
C GLU A 52 -5.59 -9.97 -1.21
N THR A 53 -6.48 -9.10 -1.70
CA THR A 53 -6.66 -7.76 -1.09
C THR A 53 -7.21 -7.90 0.33
N ASP A 54 -8.18 -8.78 0.55
CA ASP A 54 -8.76 -9.06 1.86
C ASP A 54 -7.72 -9.69 2.80
N ARG A 55 -6.85 -10.58 2.29
CA ARG A 55 -5.72 -11.12 3.05
C ARG A 55 -4.78 -9.99 3.53
N LEU A 56 -4.41 -9.06 2.66
CA LEU A 56 -3.56 -7.92 3.02
C LEU A 56 -4.23 -7.02 4.07
N ALA A 57 -5.55 -6.81 3.95
CA ALA A 57 -6.33 -6.07 4.94
C ALA A 57 -6.31 -6.77 6.33
N ALA A 58 -6.40 -8.10 6.35
CA ALA A 58 -6.31 -8.88 7.59
C ALA A 58 -4.90 -8.83 8.22
N VAL A 59 -3.84 -8.92 7.42
CA VAL A 59 -2.45 -8.77 7.90
C VAL A 59 -2.27 -7.40 8.55
N ARG A 60 -2.75 -6.35 7.88
CA ARG A 60 -2.77 -4.99 8.39
C ARG A 60 -3.50 -4.88 9.73
N GLN A 61 -4.67 -5.51 9.85
CA GLN A 61 -5.43 -5.50 11.09
C GLN A 61 -4.65 -6.16 12.24
N ALA A 62 -4.01 -7.31 12.00
CA ALA A 62 -3.17 -7.98 13.00
C ALA A 62 -1.98 -7.12 13.46
N ILE A 63 -1.41 -6.30 12.56
CA ILE A 63 -0.35 -5.33 12.91
C ILE A 63 -0.92 -4.20 13.77
N ASP A 64 -2.08 -3.65 13.41
CA ASP A 64 -2.76 -2.59 14.17
C ASP A 64 -3.17 -3.08 15.57
N GLU A 65 -3.48 -4.37 15.74
CA GLU A 65 -3.81 -5.02 17.01
C GLU A 65 -2.56 -5.42 17.83
N GLY A 66 -1.35 -5.28 17.28
CA GLY A 66 -0.09 -5.60 17.95
C GLY A 66 0.22 -7.10 18.01
N GLU A 67 -0.48 -7.91 17.23
CA GLU A 67 -0.25 -9.36 17.11
C GLU A 67 0.96 -9.68 16.21
N MET A 68 1.42 -8.68 15.43
CA MET A 68 2.56 -8.77 14.53
C MET A 68 3.53 -7.61 14.79
N GLU A 69 4.84 -7.89 14.85
CA GLU A 69 5.86 -6.85 15.01
C GLU A 69 5.96 -5.96 13.74
N HIS A 70 6.16 -4.67 13.94
CA HIS A 70 6.44 -3.74 12.84
C HIS A 70 7.78 -4.09 12.18
N GLN A 71 7.75 -4.34 10.87
CA GLN A 71 8.94 -4.71 10.10
C GLN A 71 9.90 -3.52 9.94
N ARG A 72 11.21 -3.80 9.97
CA ARG A 72 12.25 -2.77 10.13
C ARG A 72 12.85 -2.30 8.80
N SER A 73 12.58 -3.03 7.72
CA SER A 73 13.02 -2.68 6.36
C SER A 73 11.88 -2.74 5.33
N VAL A 74 12.08 -2.06 4.19
CA VAL A 74 11.11 -2.05 3.08
C VAL A 74 10.98 -3.44 2.45
N ASP A 75 12.07 -4.19 2.38
CA ASP A 75 12.05 -5.54 1.78
C ASP A 75 11.30 -6.52 2.68
N GLU A 76 11.54 -6.48 3.99
CA GLU A 76 10.75 -7.23 4.97
C GLU A 76 9.27 -6.85 4.88
N LEU A 77 8.95 -5.56 4.79
CA LEU A 77 7.58 -5.05 4.65
C LEU A 77 6.84 -5.65 3.45
N ILE A 78 7.55 -5.77 2.32
CA ILE A 78 6.98 -6.35 1.10
C ILE A 78 6.80 -7.86 1.25
N GLU A 79 7.75 -8.56 1.90
CA GLU A 79 7.66 -10.00 2.13
C GLU A 79 6.57 -10.39 3.15
N GLY A 80 6.35 -9.57 4.19
CA GLY A 80 5.41 -9.86 5.27
C GLY A 80 4.02 -9.27 5.07
N CYS A 81 3.93 -8.06 4.50
CA CYS A 81 2.72 -7.24 4.44
C CYS A 81 2.35 -6.81 3.02
N GLY A 82 3.05 -7.34 2.02
CA GLY A 82 2.90 -6.94 0.62
C GLY A 82 2.62 -8.10 -0.33
N THR A 83 2.40 -7.73 -1.58
CA THR A 83 2.19 -8.68 -2.69
C THR A 83 2.65 -8.07 -4.01
N ASN A 84 2.93 -8.94 -4.99
CA ASN A 84 3.22 -8.50 -6.35
C ASN A 84 1.91 -8.33 -7.13
N ALA A 85 1.70 -7.13 -7.65
CA ALA A 85 0.57 -6.78 -8.50
C ALA A 85 0.96 -6.81 -9.99
N PRO A 86 -0.03 -6.81 -10.90
CA PRO A 86 0.21 -6.72 -12.34
C PRO A 86 1.09 -5.52 -12.74
N ASP A 87 1.71 -5.64 -13.92
CA ASP A 87 2.62 -4.65 -14.51
C ASP A 87 3.89 -4.36 -13.70
N GLY A 88 4.26 -5.20 -12.74
CA GLY A 88 5.47 -5.05 -11.93
C GLY A 88 5.31 -4.07 -10.76
N VAL A 89 4.07 -3.75 -10.37
CA VAL A 89 3.80 -2.94 -9.17
C VAL A 89 3.93 -3.81 -7.93
N ARG A 90 4.67 -3.36 -6.92
CA ARG A 90 4.65 -3.95 -5.58
C ARG A 90 3.63 -3.22 -4.73
N LEU A 91 2.74 -3.92 -4.06
CA LEU A 91 1.71 -3.35 -3.20
C LEU A 91 1.99 -3.70 -1.75
N VAL A 92 1.83 -2.74 -0.85
CA VAL A 92 1.84 -2.95 0.59
C VAL A 92 0.66 -2.18 1.21
N VAL A 93 -0.03 -2.81 2.16
CA VAL A 93 -1.03 -2.14 3.00
C VAL A 93 -0.35 -1.69 4.29
N VAL A 94 -0.41 -0.40 4.62
CA VAL A 94 0.42 0.19 5.70
C VAL A 94 -0.39 0.85 6.80
N SER A 95 -0.15 0.41 8.04
CA SER A 95 -0.67 0.95 9.31
C SER A 95 -0.63 2.46 9.41
N ARG A 96 -1.60 3.01 10.18
CA ARG A 96 -1.54 4.44 10.51
C ARG A 96 -0.24 4.66 11.28
N ILE A 97 0.53 5.65 10.84
CA ILE A 97 1.73 6.03 11.57
C ILE A 97 1.27 6.90 12.74
N ASP A 98 1.16 6.29 13.92
CA ASP A 98 0.70 6.97 15.13
C ASP A 98 1.77 7.89 15.75
N ARG A 99 3.03 7.77 15.31
CA ARG A 99 4.12 8.70 15.64
C ARG A 99 5.04 8.90 14.43
N ALA A 100 5.02 10.09 13.86
CA ALA A 100 6.22 10.61 13.21
C ALA A 100 7.19 10.95 14.35
N ASP A 101 8.34 10.29 14.42
CA ASP A 101 9.41 10.79 15.27
C ASP A 101 9.69 12.26 14.89
N PRO A 102 9.88 13.16 15.87
CA PRO A 102 10.22 14.53 15.57
C PRO A 102 11.45 14.54 14.64
N PRO A 103 11.50 15.44 13.65
CA PRO A 103 12.66 15.53 12.78
C PRO A 103 13.91 15.69 13.67
N CYS A 104 14.90 14.83 13.44
CA CYS A 104 16.20 14.90 14.10
C CYS A 104 16.73 16.36 14.02
N PRO A 105 17.27 16.93 15.11
CA PRO A 105 17.67 18.34 15.16
C PRO A 105 18.74 18.73 14.13
#